data_AF-A0A7C7Q1J8-F1
#
_entry.id   AF-A0A7C7Q1J8-F1
#
_cell.length_a   1.000
_cell.length_b   1.000
_cell.length_c   1.000
_cell.angle_alpha   90.00
_cell.angle_beta   90.00
_cell.angle_gamma   90.00
#
_symmetry.space_group_name_H-M   'P 1'
#
loop_
_entity.id
_entity.type
_entity.pdbx_description
1 polymer ?
#
loop_
_entity_poly.entity_id
_entity_poly.type
_entity_poly.pdbx_seq_one_letter_code
_entity_poly.pdbx_strand_id
1 'polypeptide(L)'
;MEVWIARTGYTGEAWGYEIFIHPDSASSLWNLLLEVGEDLGIVPAGLGARDSLRTEAGLPLYGRELAGPHQIDPLEAGFGGYVKLHKPFFVGRSEMVERSRRLSRRIVRFRLLHRGGRLVHPGDLVIHGRTQQVIGWVTSAAPNGEGIQVGMALVESRLTKVDTPIGIISSAQIQALKEIPPKSGNRWPVQQEGVILNRFPGRG
;
A
#
# COMPACT_ATOMS: atom_id res chain seq x y z
N MET A 1 -4.99 -3.02 37.28
CA MET A 1 -4.06 -3.00 36.14
C MET A 1 -4.24 -1.67 35.44
N GLU A 2 -3.15 -0.94 35.20
CA GLU A 2 -3.19 0.29 34.42
C GLU A 2 -3.16 -0.05 32.92
N VAL A 3 -4.01 0.60 32.14
CA VAL A 3 -4.19 0.32 30.71
C VAL A 3 -4.32 1.65 29.96
N TRP A 4 -3.56 1.79 28.87
CA TRP A 4 -3.71 2.90 27.94
C TRP A 4 -4.40 2.40 26.68
N ILE A 5 -5.48 3.06 26.29
CA ILE A 5 -6.28 2.68 25.11
C ILE A 5 -6.30 3.86 24.15
N ALA A 6 -5.88 3.61 22.91
CA ALA A 6 -5.95 4.58 21.83
C ALA A 6 -6.93 4.08 20.76
N ARG A 7 -7.81 4.96 20.27
CA ARG A 7 -8.64 4.67 19.09
C ARG A 7 -7.81 4.91 17.83
N THR A 8 -6.88 4.01 17.60
CA THR A 8 -5.94 3.98 16.48
C THR A 8 -5.95 2.59 15.85
N GLY A 9 -5.40 2.49 14.65
CA GLY A 9 -5.35 1.20 13.96
C GLY A 9 -4.68 1.32 12.59
N TYR A 10 -4.33 0.15 12.05
CA TYR A 10 -3.60 0.03 10.80
C TYR A 10 -4.29 -0.90 9.79
N THR A 11 -5.61 -1.08 9.93
CA THR A 11 -6.41 -1.97 9.09
C THR A 11 -7.37 -1.23 8.16
N GLY A 12 -7.62 0.06 8.39
CA GLY A 12 -8.64 0.84 7.67
C GLY A 12 -10.07 0.66 8.19
N GLU A 13 -10.27 -0.19 9.20
CA GLU A 13 -11.56 -0.38 9.86
C GLU A 13 -12.06 0.90 10.53
N ALA A 14 -13.38 1.09 10.54
CA ALA A 14 -14.02 2.27 11.15
C ALA A 14 -13.85 2.30 12.69
N TRP A 15 -13.69 1.11 13.28
CA TRP A 15 -13.52 0.90 14.71
C TRP A 15 -12.31 0.00 14.94
N GLY A 16 -11.41 0.47 15.79
CA GLY A 16 -10.18 -0.21 16.12
C GLY A 16 -9.52 0.46 17.32
N TYR A 17 -8.89 -0.35 18.16
CA TYR A 17 -8.21 0.11 19.36
C TYR A 17 -6.85 -0.57 19.48
N GLU A 18 -5.86 0.20 19.89
CA GLU A 18 -4.56 -0.30 20.33
C GLU A 18 -4.50 -0.20 21.85
N ILE A 19 -4.17 -1.31 22.49
CA ILE A 19 -4.14 -1.44 23.95
C ILE A 19 -2.69 -1.60 24.40
N PHE A 20 -2.20 -0.67 25.23
CA PHE A 20 -0.84 -0.65 25.75
C PHE A 20 -0.85 -0.92 27.25
N ILE A 21 -0.10 -1.94 27.66
CA ILE A 21 -0.12 -2.50 29.01
C ILE A 21 1.27 -3.00 29.41
N HIS A 22 1.49 -3.24 30.70
CA HIS A 22 2.72 -3.90 31.16
C HIS A 22 2.84 -5.31 30.54
N PRO A 23 4.03 -5.72 30.05
CA PRO A 23 4.23 -7.03 29.41
C PRO A 23 3.74 -8.22 30.24
N ASP A 24 3.92 -8.17 31.57
CA ASP A 24 3.49 -9.23 32.49
C ASP A 24 1.98 -9.49 32.47
N SER A 25 1.19 -8.52 31.99
CA SER A 25 -0.27 -8.64 31.89
C SER A 25 -0.75 -8.99 30.47
N ALA A 26 0.15 -9.11 29.49
CA ALA A 26 -0.21 -9.27 28.08
C ALA A 26 -0.98 -10.55 27.80
N SER A 27 -0.49 -11.70 28.28
CA SER A 27 -1.14 -12.99 28.07
C SER A 27 -2.51 -13.06 28.73
N SER A 28 -2.63 -12.52 29.95
CA SER A 28 -3.90 -12.50 30.69
C SER A 28 -4.94 -11.63 29.98
N LEU A 29 -4.56 -10.43 29.52
CA LEU A 29 -5.46 -9.57 28.76
C LEU A 29 -5.86 -10.23 27.42
N TRP A 30 -4.90 -10.82 26.71
CA TRP A 30 -5.15 -11.48 25.43
C TRP A 30 -6.22 -12.58 25.57
N ASN A 31 -6.06 -13.47 26.55
CA ASN A 31 -7.01 -14.56 26.78
C ASN A 31 -8.39 -14.02 27.21
N LEU A 32 -8.43 -13.00 28.07
CA LEU A 32 -9.68 -12.38 28.50
C LEU A 32 -10.44 -11.75 27.32
N LEU A 33 -9.74 -11.09 26.39
CA LEU A 33 -10.37 -10.52 25.19
C LEU A 33 -10.95 -11.60 24.28
N LEU A 34 -10.26 -12.74 24.14
CA LEU A 34 -10.77 -13.87 23.37
C LEU A 34 -12.00 -14.49 24.00
N GLU A 35 -11.99 -14.68 25.33
CA GLU A 35 -13.13 -15.21 26.08
C GLU A 35 -14.36 -14.29 25.98
N VAL A 36 -14.19 -13.00 26.28
CA VAL A 36 -15.31 -12.03 26.26
C VAL A 36 -15.81 -11.76 24.83
N GLY A 37 -14.94 -11.88 23.84
CA GLY A 37 -15.28 -11.64 22.43
C GLY A 37 -15.78 -12.87 21.68
N GLU A 38 -15.88 -14.05 22.32
CA GLU A 38 -16.24 -15.31 21.66
C GLU A 38 -17.60 -15.20 20.94
N ASP A 39 -18.63 -14.71 21.65
CA ASP A 39 -19.98 -14.49 21.10
C ASP A 39 -20.03 -13.41 20.00
N LEU A 40 -18.97 -12.61 19.86
CA LEU A 40 -18.81 -11.60 18.81
C LEU A 40 -17.95 -12.11 17.63
N GLY A 41 -17.48 -13.35 17.68
CA GLY A 41 -16.65 -13.95 16.63
C GLY A 41 -15.22 -13.42 16.61
N ILE A 42 -14.66 -13.01 17.75
CA ILE A 42 -13.26 -12.57 17.82
C ILE A 42 -12.32 -13.70 17.38
N VAL A 43 -11.32 -13.37 16.58
CA VAL A 43 -10.29 -14.32 16.13
C VAL A 43 -8.90 -13.69 16.17
N PRO A 44 -7.86 -14.46 16.53
CA PRO A 44 -6.47 -14.04 16.37
C PRO A 44 -6.14 -13.72 14.90
N ALA A 45 -5.47 -12.59 14.67
CA ALA A 45 -5.01 -12.19 13.33
C ALA A 45 -3.49 -11.96 13.33
N GLY A 46 -2.81 -12.56 12.35
CA GLY A 46 -1.35 -12.46 12.19
C GLY A 46 -0.91 -11.37 11.21
N LEU A 47 0.40 -11.35 10.93
CA LEU A 47 1.03 -10.36 10.06
C LEU A 47 0.50 -10.38 8.62
N GLY A 48 0.12 -11.56 8.09
CA GLY A 48 -0.44 -11.69 6.75
C GLY A 48 -1.79 -10.98 6.59
N ALA A 49 -2.70 -11.20 7.55
CA ALA A 49 -3.98 -10.51 7.60
C ALA A 49 -3.79 -8.98 7.73
N ARG A 50 -2.85 -8.55 8.59
CA ARG A 50 -2.49 -7.13 8.71
C ARG A 50 -1.99 -6.53 7.39
N ASP A 51 -1.13 -7.25 6.65
CA ASP A 51 -0.59 -6.75 5.37
C ASP A 51 -1.66 -6.67 4.27
N SER A 52 -2.64 -7.59 4.26
CA SER A 52 -3.81 -7.50 3.38
C SER A 52 -4.69 -6.31 3.74
N LEU A 53 -5.15 -6.20 4.99
CA LEU A 53 -6.05 -5.13 5.44
C LEU A 53 -5.45 -3.74 5.22
N ARG A 54 -4.18 -3.53 5.58
CA ARG A 54 -3.53 -2.23 5.38
C ARG A 54 -3.38 -1.90 3.89
N THR A 55 -3.19 -2.91 3.04
CA THR A 55 -3.07 -2.73 1.58
C THR A 55 -4.43 -2.39 0.97
N GLU A 56 -5.48 -3.07 1.41
CA GLU A 56 -6.87 -2.75 1.10
C GLU A 56 -7.21 -1.33 1.54
N ALA A 57 -6.81 -0.91 2.73
CA ALA A 57 -6.99 0.45 3.24
C ALA A 57 -6.11 1.51 2.55
N GLY A 58 -5.10 1.10 1.77
CA GLY A 58 -4.14 2.00 1.18
C GLY A 58 -3.17 2.64 2.18
N LEU A 59 -2.88 1.98 3.29
CA LEU A 59 -1.93 2.44 4.29
C LEU A 59 -0.48 2.03 3.93
N PRO A 60 0.50 2.93 4.12
CA PRO A 60 1.87 2.71 3.65
C PRO A 60 2.63 1.80 4.61
N LEU A 61 3.44 0.88 4.09
CA LEU A 61 4.45 0.18 4.88
C LEU A 61 5.81 0.82 4.65
N TYR A 62 6.55 1.11 5.72
CA TYR A 62 7.90 1.64 5.62
C TYR A 62 8.81 0.65 4.87
N GLY A 63 9.61 1.16 3.94
CA GLY A 63 10.40 0.37 2.99
C GLY A 63 9.67 -0.03 1.72
N ARG A 64 8.34 0.14 1.64
CA ARG A 64 7.52 -0.16 0.45
C ARG A 64 6.89 1.11 -0.16
N GLU A 65 5.93 1.73 0.54
CA GLU A 65 5.26 2.96 0.09
C GLU A 65 5.85 4.23 0.72
N LEU A 66 6.84 4.09 1.59
CA LEU A 66 7.55 5.19 2.23
C LEU A 66 9.02 4.80 2.39
N ALA A 67 9.93 5.68 2.00
CA ALA A 67 11.36 5.42 1.87
C ALA A 67 11.66 4.25 0.91
N GLY A 68 12.52 3.31 1.33
CA GLY A 68 12.85 2.11 0.56
C GLY A 68 13.71 2.36 -0.69
N PRO A 69 13.83 1.35 -1.57
CA PRO A 69 14.68 1.40 -2.76
C PRO A 69 14.35 2.54 -3.73
N HIS A 70 13.08 2.97 -3.72
CA HIS A 70 12.58 4.01 -4.62
C HIS A 70 12.59 5.43 -4.00
N GLN A 71 13.06 5.54 -2.75
CA GLN A 71 13.19 6.79 -1.99
C GLN A 71 11.88 7.60 -1.96
N ILE A 72 10.78 6.90 -1.70
CA ILE A 72 9.43 7.46 -1.75
C ILE A 72 9.23 8.41 -0.57
N ASP A 73 8.94 9.67 -0.85
CA ASP A 73 8.68 10.67 0.19
C ASP A 73 7.18 10.74 0.58
N PRO A 74 6.84 11.40 1.71
CA PRO A 74 5.44 11.54 2.13
C PRO A 74 4.53 12.24 1.12
N LEU A 75 5.04 13.09 0.22
CA LEU A 75 4.24 13.74 -0.82
C LEU A 75 3.84 12.72 -1.88
N GLU A 76 4.81 11.93 -2.36
CA GLU A 76 4.59 10.82 -3.29
C GLU A 76 3.66 9.75 -2.69
N ALA A 77 3.78 9.47 -1.40
CA ALA A 77 2.98 8.47 -0.68
C ALA A 77 1.51 8.86 -0.45
N GLY A 78 1.13 10.12 -0.71
CA GLY A 78 -0.21 10.65 -0.49
C GLY A 78 -0.44 11.28 0.90
N PHE A 79 0.63 11.52 1.66
CA PHE A 79 0.60 12.08 3.03
C PHE A 79 1.05 13.54 3.10
N GLY A 80 1.04 14.27 1.98
CA GLY A 80 1.48 15.67 1.93
C GLY A 80 0.73 16.60 2.90
N GLY A 81 -0.54 16.29 3.23
CA GLY A 81 -1.30 17.04 4.24
C GLY A 81 -0.70 17.01 5.65
N TYR A 82 0.14 16.02 5.96
CA TYR A 82 0.86 15.89 7.23
C TYR A 82 2.22 16.59 7.23
N VAL A 83 2.72 17.00 6.06
CA VAL A 83 3.98 17.73 5.90
C VAL A 83 3.72 19.24 6.01
N LYS A 84 4.01 19.82 7.17
CA LYS A 84 3.73 21.24 7.44
C LYS A 84 4.87 22.15 6.96
N LEU A 85 4.95 22.38 5.64
CA LEU A 85 6.00 23.20 4.99
C LEU A 85 6.09 24.65 5.51
N HIS A 86 5.01 25.18 6.08
CA HIS A 86 4.97 26.51 6.68
C HIS A 86 5.71 26.61 8.01
N LYS A 87 5.97 25.48 8.70
CA LYS A 87 6.74 25.51 9.95
C LYS A 87 8.16 26.02 9.65
N PRO A 88 8.75 26.85 10.52
CA PRO A 88 10.07 27.44 10.27
C PRO A 88 11.16 26.38 10.17
N PHE A 89 11.06 25.30 10.96
CA PHE A 89 12.05 24.24 11.01
C PHE A 89 11.43 22.85 11.23
N PHE A 90 11.98 21.88 10.51
CA PHE A 90 11.99 20.45 10.81
C PHE A 90 13.10 19.79 10.00
N VAL A 91 13.60 18.64 10.44
CA VAL A 91 14.66 17.90 9.73
C VAL A 91 14.16 17.50 8.34
N GLY A 92 14.90 17.87 7.28
CA GLY A 92 14.52 17.60 5.88
C GLY A 92 13.59 18.63 5.23
N ARG A 93 13.31 19.77 5.89
CA ARG A 93 12.41 20.81 5.35
C ARG A 93 12.81 21.34 3.97
N SER A 94 14.07 21.71 3.77
CA SER A 94 14.54 22.29 2.51
C SER A 94 14.32 21.33 1.33
N GLU A 95 14.73 20.08 1.49
CA GLU A 95 14.52 19.01 0.49
C GLU A 95 13.03 18.82 0.19
N MET A 96 12.18 18.83 1.22
CA MET A 96 10.74 18.64 1.03
C MET A 96 10.08 19.81 0.29
N VAL A 97 10.55 21.03 0.52
CA VAL A 97 10.11 22.22 -0.25
C VAL A 97 10.50 22.05 -1.73
N GLU A 98 11.72 21.61 -2.02
CA GLU A 98 12.14 21.37 -3.41
C GLU A 98 11.34 20.24 -4.07
N ARG A 99 11.18 19.10 -3.40
CA ARG A 99 10.38 17.96 -3.87
C ARG A 99 8.94 18.34 -4.17
N SER A 100 8.33 19.19 -3.36
CA SER A 100 6.96 19.66 -3.58
C SER A 100 6.76 20.37 -4.92
N ARG A 101 7.82 20.96 -5.50
CA ARG A 101 7.80 21.66 -6.79
C ARG A 101 7.99 20.73 -8.00
N ARG A 102 8.49 19.51 -7.79
CA ARG A 102 8.90 18.56 -8.85
C ARG A 102 8.24 17.19 -8.76
N LEU A 103 7.04 17.12 -8.16
CA LEU A 103 6.35 15.85 -7.91
C LEU A 103 5.93 15.14 -9.21
N SER A 104 6.73 14.16 -9.64
CA SER A 104 6.53 13.45 -10.91
C SER A 104 5.96 12.04 -10.76
N ARG A 105 5.91 11.50 -9.53
CA ARG A 105 5.37 10.18 -9.21
C ARG A 105 4.42 10.24 -8.02
N ARG A 106 3.52 9.26 -7.92
CA ARG A 106 2.63 9.07 -6.76
C ARG A 106 2.32 7.61 -6.52
N ILE A 107 2.09 7.26 -5.26
CA ILE A 107 1.50 5.98 -4.90
C ILE A 107 0.02 6.01 -5.27
N VAL A 108 -0.42 4.98 -5.99
CA VAL A 108 -1.82 4.68 -6.26
C VAL A 108 -2.19 3.34 -5.63
N ARG A 109 -3.49 3.12 -5.42
CA ARG A 109 -4.03 1.79 -5.12
C ARG A 109 -4.56 1.18 -6.42
N PHE A 110 -4.55 -0.13 -6.54
CA PHE A 110 -5.12 -0.84 -7.69
C PHE A 110 -5.80 -2.14 -7.26
N ARG A 111 -6.63 -2.69 -8.14
CA ARG A 111 -7.12 -4.07 -8.06
C ARG A 111 -6.95 -4.77 -9.40
N LEU A 112 -6.74 -6.08 -9.37
CA LEU A 112 -6.87 -6.91 -10.56
C LEU A 112 -8.34 -7.15 -10.90
N LEU A 113 -8.62 -7.46 -12.16
CA LEU A 113 -9.98 -7.75 -12.65
C LEU A 113 -10.40 -9.20 -12.41
N HIS A 114 -9.44 -10.12 -12.30
CA HIS A 114 -9.69 -11.56 -12.20
C HIS A 114 -9.01 -12.18 -10.98
N ARG A 115 -9.63 -13.23 -10.45
CA ARG A 115 -9.08 -14.09 -9.38
C ARG A 115 -8.19 -15.19 -9.99
N GLY A 116 -7.34 -15.81 -9.16
CA GLY A 116 -6.56 -16.99 -9.54
C GLY A 116 -5.37 -16.71 -10.48
N GLY A 117 -5.10 -15.44 -10.80
CA GLY A 117 -3.87 -15.03 -11.48
C GLY A 117 -2.63 -15.22 -10.60
N ARG A 118 -1.45 -15.08 -11.20
CA ARG A 118 -0.17 -15.19 -10.50
C ARG A 118 -0.09 -14.13 -9.40
N LEU A 119 0.46 -14.51 -8.24
CA LEU A 119 0.69 -13.56 -7.15
C LEU A 119 1.56 -12.40 -7.62
N VAL A 120 1.09 -11.20 -7.34
CA VAL A 120 1.77 -9.95 -7.61
C VAL A 120 2.71 -9.65 -6.45
N HIS A 121 3.92 -9.21 -6.77
CA HIS A 121 4.96 -8.94 -5.79
C HIS A 121 5.52 -7.52 -5.92
N PRO A 122 6.09 -6.97 -4.83
CA PRO A 122 6.87 -5.74 -4.92
C PRO A 122 7.96 -5.84 -5.99
N GLY A 123 8.09 -4.80 -6.82
CA GLY A 123 9.02 -4.76 -7.95
C GLY A 123 8.44 -5.24 -9.28
N ASP A 124 7.24 -5.83 -9.29
CA ASP A 124 6.52 -6.10 -10.54
C ASP A 124 6.18 -4.80 -11.27
N LEU A 125 6.16 -4.82 -12.61
CA LEU A 125 5.90 -3.62 -13.38
C LEU A 125 4.42 -3.30 -13.46
N VAL A 126 4.11 -2.01 -13.49
CA VAL A 126 2.81 -1.50 -13.89
C VAL A 126 2.88 -0.99 -15.32
N ILE A 127 1.99 -1.49 -16.16
CA ILE A 127 1.83 -1.16 -17.57
C ILE A 127 0.54 -0.38 -17.76
N HIS A 128 0.53 0.64 -18.61
CA HIS A 128 -0.69 1.30 -19.03
C HIS A 128 -1.49 0.41 -19.98
N GLY A 129 -2.74 0.09 -19.65
CA GLY A 129 -3.54 -0.89 -20.40
C GLY A 129 -3.75 -0.56 -21.88
N ARG A 130 -3.82 0.74 -22.23
CA ARG A 130 -3.97 1.18 -23.63
C ARG A 130 -2.67 1.33 -24.42
N THR A 131 -1.68 2.05 -23.89
CA THR A 131 -0.44 2.36 -24.60
C THR A 131 0.61 1.26 -24.46
N GLN A 132 0.36 0.31 -23.56
CA GLN A 132 1.28 -0.77 -23.17
C GLN A 132 2.61 -0.28 -22.59
N GLN A 133 2.73 1.01 -22.25
CA GLN A 133 3.94 1.56 -21.69
C GLN A 133 4.10 1.19 -20.21
N VAL A 134 5.31 0.94 -19.76
CA VAL A 134 5.65 0.91 -18.33
C VAL A 134 5.40 2.28 -17.74
N ILE A 135 4.65 2.34 -16.65
CA ILE A 135 4.28 3.59 -15.96
C ILE A 135 4.70 3.61 -14.49
N GLY A 136 5.26 2.52 -13.98
CA GLY A 136 5.61 2.39 -12.59
C GLY A 136 5.90 0.95 -12.17
N TRP A 137 5.89 0.75 -10.86
CA TRP A 137 6.17 -0.54 -10.22
C TRP A 137 5.28 -0.75 -9.00
N VAL A 138 4.92 -1.99 -8.78
CA VAL A 138 4.19 -2.44 -7.59
C VAL A 138 5.09 -2.29 -6.36
N THR A 139 4.53 -1.74 -5.29
CA THR A 139 5.20 -1.59 -4.01
C THR A 139 4.68 -2.59 -2.98
N SER A 140 3.38 -2.93 -3.05
CA SER A 140 2.73 -3.95 -2.23
C SER A 140 1.57 -4.59 -2.98
N ALA A 141 1.29 -5.87 -2.69
CA ALA A 141 0.07 -6.53 -3.14
C ALA A 141 -0.29 -7.66 -2.17
N ALA A 142 -1.59 -7.90 -2.03
CA ALA A 142 -2.15 -8.98 -1.23
C ALA A 142 -3.53 -9.39 -1.79
N PRO A 143 -3.94 -10.65 -1.63
CA PRO A 143 -5.33 -11.04 -1.88
C PRO A 143 -6.24 -10.41 -0.81
N ASN A 144 -7.41 -9.92 -1.22
CA ASN A 144 -8.48 -9.54 -0.29
C ASN A 144 -9.28 -10.77 0.15
N GLY A 145 -10.31 -10.57 0.99
CA GLY A 145 -11.19 -11.66 1.47
C GLY A 145 -11.95 -12.41 0.35
N GLU A 146 -12.02 -11.84 -0.85
CA GLU A 146 -12.60 -12.45 -2.03
C GLU A 146 -11.58 -13.23 -2.89
N GLY A 147 -10.28 -13.15 -2.59
CA GLY A 147 -9.21 -13.73 -3.40
C GLY A 147 -8.87 -12.91 -4.66
N ILE A 148 -9.37 -11.67 -4.78
CA ILE A 148 -8.91 -10.70 -5.77
C ILE A 148 -7.68 -10.01 -5.21
N GLN A 149 -6.62 -9.93 -6.01
CA GLN A 149 -5.42 -9.21 -5.59
C GLN A 149 -5.64 -7.69 -5.69
N VAL A 150 -5.36 -7.03 -4.58
CA VAL A 150 -5.29 -5.57 -4.48
C VAL A 150 -3.87 -5.17 -4.13
N GLY A 151 -3.50 -3.95 -4.48
CA GLY A 151 -2.14 -3.50 -4.24
C GLY A 151 -1.95 -2.00 -4.31
N MET A 152 -0.70 -1.62 -4.12
CA MET A 152 -0.21 -0.26 -4.27
C MET A 152 0.95 -0.24 -5.25
N ALA A 153 1.08 0.85 -5.98
CA ALA A 153 2.15 1.03 -6.94
C ALA A 153 2.60 2.48 -6.98
N LEU A 154 3.90 2.70 -7.17
CA LEU A 154 4.44 4.01 -7.50
C LEU A 154 4.38 4.19 -9.01
N VAL A 155 3.59 5.18 -9.47
CA VAL A 155 3.38 5.44 -10.90
C VAL A 155 3.63 6.90 -11.23
N GLU A 156 3.82 7.20 -12.52
CA GLU A 156 3.90 8.59 -13.00
C GLU A 156 2.65 9.40 -12.60
N SER A 157 2.83 10.57 -11.99
CA SER A 157 1.75 11.42 -11.45
C SER A 157 0.63 11.69 -12.45
N ARG A 158 0.97 11.82 -13.73
CA ARG A 158 0.03 12.12 -14.83
C ARG A 158 -0.89 10.94 -15.20
N LEU A 159 -0.59 9.73 -14.73
CA LEU A 159 -1.30 8.48 -15.07
C LEU A 159 -1.97 7.85 -13.84
N THR A 160 -2.46 8.70 -12.92
CA THR A 160 -3.01 8.29 -11.60
C THR A 160 -4.54 8.32 -11.53
N LYS A 161 -5.22 8.60 -12.65
CA LYS A 161 -6.68 8.75 -12.66
C LYS A 161 -7.35 7.43 -12.27
N VAL A 162 -8.36 7.48 -11.39
CA VAL A 162 -9.20 6.34 -11.05
C VAL A 162 -9.82 5.75 -12.32
N ASP A 163 -9.98 4.42 -12.33
CA ASP A 163 -10.45 3.61 -13.45
C ASP A 163 -9.53 3.59 -14.67
N THR A 164 -8.32 4.14 -14.57
CA THR A 164 -7.28 3.94 -15.61
C THR A 164 -6.97 2.44 -15.70
N PRO A 165 -7.13 1.82 -16.89
CA PRO A 165 -6.76 0.43 -17.08
C PRO A 165 -5.25 0.25 -16.99
N ILE A 166 -4.82 -0.77 -16.26
CA ILE A 166 -3.42 -1.13 -16.09
C ILE A 166 -3.22 -2.63 -16.32
N GLY A 167 -1.98 -3.00 -16.58
CA GLY A 167 -1.50 -4.37 -16.59
C GLY A 167 -0.37 -4.56 -15.58
N ILE A 168 -0.25 -5.75 -15.02
CA ILE A 168 0.89 -6.14 -14.18
C ILE A 168 1.73 -7.19 -14.90
N ILE A 169 3.06 -7.02 -14.87
CA ILE A 169 4.03 -7.98 -15.40
C ILE A 169 5.00 -8.38 -14.29
N SER A 170 5.19 -9.68 -14.13
CA SER A 170 6.05 -10.21 -13.08
C SER A 170 7.53 -9.90 -13.36
N SER A 171 8.19 -9.34 -12.35
CA SER A 171 9.64 -9.13 -12.29
C SER A 171 10.44 -10.40 -12.60
N ALA A 172 9.99 -11.56 -12.12
CA ALA A 172 10.62 -12.85 -12.39
C ALA A 172 10.57 -13.24 -13.89
N GLN A 173 9.50 -12.88 -14.61
CA GLN A 173 9.42 -13.15 -16.05
C GLN A 173 10.34 -12.22 -16.84
N ILE A 174 10.43 -10.96 -16.45
CA ILE A 174 11.35 -10.00 -17.07
C ILE A 174 12.79 -10.49 -16.93
N GLN A 175 13.17 -10.97 -15.75
CA GLN A 175 14.49 -11.57 -15.52
C GLN A 175 14.70 -12.84 -16.37
N ALA A 176 13.69 -13.69 -16.49
CA ALA A 176 13.76 -14.91 -17.32
C ALA A 176 13.95 -14.60 -18.81
N LEU A 177 13.41 -13.48 -19.30
CA LEU A 177 13.57 -13.02 -20.68
C LEU A 177 14.93 -12.36 -20.94
N LYS A 178 15.79 -12.18 -19.91
CA LYS A 178 17.11 -11.53 -19.99
C LYS A 178 17.07 -10.11 -20.59
N GLU A 179 15.93 -9.45 -20.55
CA GLU A 179 15.81 -8.07 -21.02
C GLU A 179 16.33 -7.10 -19.94
N ILE A 180 16.96 -6.00 -20.39
CA ILE A 180 17.41 -4.89 -19.53
C ILE A 180 16.23 -4.45 -18.65
N PRO A 181 16.41 -4.14 -17.34
CA PRO A 181 15.32 -3.73 -16.49
C PRO A 181 14.49 -2.65 -17.18
N PRO A 182 13.22 -2.94 -17.51
CA PRO A 182 12.41 -2.08 -18.35
C PRO A 182 12.20 -0.74 -17.64
N LYS A 183 12.49 0.33 -18.36
CA LYS A 183 12.35 1.71 -17.90
C LYS A 183 10.93 2.20 -18.20
N SER A 184 10.50 3.22 -17.47
CA SER A 184 9.24 3.93 -17.77
C SER A 184 9.19 4.29 -19.27
N GLY A 185 8.09 3.97 -19.93
CA GLY A 185 7.88 4.19 -21.36
C GLY A 185 8.13 2.99 -22.30
N ASN A 186 8.78 1.90 -21.85
CA ASN A 186 8.93 0.68 -22.68
C ASN A 186 7.60 -0.06 -22.87
N ARG A 187 7.37 -0.73 -24.01
CA ARG A 187 6.11 -1.43 -24.32
C ARG A 187 6.17 -2.92 -24.00
N TRP A 188 5.14 -3.45 -23.32
CA TRP A 188 5.04 -4.86 -22.97
C TRP A 188 3.58 -5.38 -23.01
N PRO A 189 3.34 -6.67 -23.35
CA PRO A 189 1.99 -7.24 -23.34
C PRO A 189 1.45 -7.35 -21.91
N VAL A 190 0.20 -6.92 -21.71
CA VAL A 190 -0.50 -7.04 -20.42
C VAL A 190 -0.78 -8.51 -20.12
N GLN A 191 -0.42 -8.96 -18.92
CA GLN A 191 -0.70 -10.34 -18.49
C GLN A 191 -1.83 -10.40 -17.46
N GLN A 192 -1.78 -9.52 -16.46
CA GLN A 192 -2.82 -9.44 -15.45
C GLN A 192 -3.45 -8.07 -15.50
N GLU A 193 -4.69 -8.01 -15.97
CA GLU A 193 -5.44 -6.77 -16.10
C GLU A 193 -5.94 -6.27 -14.75
N GLY A 194 -5.87 -4.97 -14.57
CA GLY A 194 -6.32 -4.28 -13.37
C GLY A 194 -6.75 -2.86 -13.67
N VAL A 195 -7.18 -2.17 -12.61
CA VAL A 195 -7.58 -0.77 -12.68
C VAL A 195 -7.06 0.01 -11.48
N ILE A 196 -6.74 1.29 -11.69
CA ILE A 196 -6.41 2.19 -10.61
C ILE A 196 -7.65 2.51 -9.78
N LEU A 197 -7.50 2.46 -8.46
CA LEU A 197 -8.50 2.80 -7.47
C LEU A 197 -8.16 4.13 -6.80
N ASN A 198 -9.11 4.70 -6.05
CA ASN A 198 -8.80 5.76 -5.10
C ASN A 198 -7.73 5.26 -4.10
N ARG A 199 -6.76 6.13 -3.79
CA ARG A 199 -5.62 5.82 -2.89
C ARG A 199 -6.10 5.32 -1.54
N PHE A 200 -7.08 6.02 -0.98
CA PHE A 200 -7.75 5.67 0.26
C PHE A 200 -9.22 5.37 -0.09
N PRO A 201 -9.78 4.24 0.38
CA PRO A 201 -11.20 3.98 0.21
C PRO A 201 -12.02 5.10 0.88
N GLY A 202 -13.18 5.42 0.30
CA GLY A 202 -14.12 6.34 0.95
C GLY A 202 -14.51 5.80 2.32
N ARG A 203 -14.66 6.69 3.30
CA ARG A 203 -15.32 6.33 4.56
C ARG A 203 -16.79 6.13 4.22
N GLY A 204 -17.26 4.87 4.28
CA GLY A 204 -18.69 4.56 4.23
C GLY A 204 -19.42 5.16 5.42
#